data_AF-A0A7X7BH01-F1
#
_entry.id   AF-A0A7X7BH01-F1
#
_cell.length_a   1.000
_cell.length_b   1.000
_cell.length_c   1.000
_cell.angle_alpha   90.00
_cell.angle_beta   90.00
_cell.angle_gamma   90.00
#
_symmetry.space_group_name_H-M   'P 1'
#
loop_
_entity.id
_entity.type
_entity.pdbx_description
1 polymer ?
#
loop_
_entity_poly.entity_id
_entity_poly.type
_entity_poly.pdbx_seq_one_letter_code
_entity_poly.pdbx_strand_id
1 'polypeptide(L)'
;MDMFKNFGEKAKKTAQKVGEKSSDLVEVGKLKVQISQIRDDIRRSKTEIGQYFYDTYINQTDLPEDKILLICEAIEEKYQEIDELIEKIERINN
;
A
#
# COMPACT_ATOMS: atom_id res chain seq x y z
N MET A 1 -19.32 21.86 -44.07
CA MET A 1 -18.85 20.54 -43.61
C MET A 1 -18.02 20.63 -42.32
N ASP A 2 -18.26 21.62 -41.45
CA ASP A 2 -17.37 21.87 -40.28
C ASP A 2 -17.99 21.58 -38.91
N MET A 3 -19.30 21.38 -38.84
CA MET A 3 -19.99 21.07 -37.57
C MET A 3 -19.79 19.62 -37.11
N PHE A 4 -19.53 18.68 -38.04
CA PHE A 4 -19.33 17.26 -37.74
C PHE A 4 -17.89 16.95 -37.27
N LYS A 5 -16.89 17.71 -37.75
CA LYS A 5 -15.49 17.57 -37.34
C LYS A 5 -15.28 17.93 -35.86
N ASN A 6 -15.90 19.02 -35.40
CA ASN A 6 -15.79 19.46 -34.00
C ASN A 6 -16.53 18.56 -33.01
N PHE A 7 -17.60 17.86 -33.45
CA PHE A 7 -18.32 16.90 -32.60
C PHE A 7 -17.57 15.57 -32.47
N GLY A 8 -16.94 15.10 -33.55
CA GLY A 8 -16.07 13.91 -33.53
C GLY A 8 -14.84 14.06 -32.64
N GLU A 9 -14.18 15.23 -32.66
CA GLU A 9 -13.04 15.50 -31.78
C GLU A 9 -13.42 15.64 -30.31
N LYS A 10 -14.57 16.26 -30.00
CA LYS A 10 -15.10 16.34 -28.63
C LYS A 10 -15.55 14.98 -28.10
N ALA A 11 -16.22 14.16 -28.91
CA ALA A 11 -16.63 12.81 -28.54
C ALA A 11 -15.42 11.89 -28.26
N LYS A 12 -14.36 11.99 -29.09
CA LYS A 12 -13.11 11.22 -28.89
C LYS A 12 -12.40 11.62 -27.58
N LYS A 13 -12.35 12.92 -27.25
CA LYS A 13 -11.80 13.41 -25.97
C LYS A 13 -12.62 12.97 -24.75
N THR A 14 -13.94 12.87 -24.87
CA THR A 14 -14.80 12.38 -23.77
C THR A 14 -14.67 10.87 -23.57
N ALA A 15 -14.56 10.09 -24.66
CA ALA A 15 -14.33 8.65 -24.58
C ALA A 15 -12.98 8.29 -23.94
N GLN A 16 -11.91 9.03 -24.27
CA GLN A 16 -10.60 8.86 -23.61
C GLN A 16 -10.66 9.17 -22.12
N LYS A 17 -11.25 10.30 -21.72
CA LYS A 17 -11.35 10.69 -20.30
C LYS A 17 -12.15 9.73 -19.42
N VAL A 18 -13.17 9.06 -19.95
CA VAL A 18 -13.97 8.09 -19.18
C VAL A 18 -13.24 6.76 -19.03
N GLY A 19 -12.48 6.33 -20.04
CA GLY A 19 -11.63 5.15 -19.98
C GLY A 19 -10.46 5.30 -19.00
N GLU A 20 -9.76 6.44 -19.06
CA GLU A 20 -8.63 6.77 -18.18
C GLU A 20 -9.04 6.75 -16.70
N LYS A 21 -10.11 7.48 -16.35
CA LYS A 21 -10.61 7.55 -14.96
C LYS A 21 -11.04 6.20 -14.39
N SER A 22 -11.48 5.26 -15.24
CA SER A 22 -11.86 3.91 -14.80
C SER A 22 -10.62 3.03 -14.52
N SER A 23 -9.55 3.20 -15.31
CA SER A 23 -8.27 2.51 -15.11
C SER A 23 -7.60 2.96 -13.81
N ASP A 24 -7.60 4.27 -13.55
CA ASP A 24 -6.99 4.88 -12.36
C ASP A 24 -7.64 4.34 -11.06
N LEU A 25 -8.96 4.17 -11.05
CA LEU A 25 -9.69 3.62 -9.91
C LEU A 25 -9.30 2.17 -9.60
N VAL A 26 -9.08 1.35 -10.63
CA VAL A 26 -8.64 -0.04 -10.46
C VAL A 26 -7.22 -0.09 -9.91
N GLU A 27 -6.34 0.77 -10.42
CA GLU A 27 -4.96 0.87 -9.95
C GLU A 27 -4.88 1.32 -8.49
N VAL A 28 -5.58 2.40 -8.12
CA VAL A 28 -5.69 2.86 -6.73
C VAL A 28 -6.28 1.76 -5.83
N GLY A 29 -7.27 1.00 -6.32
CA GLY A 29 -7.84 -0.14 -5.60
C GLY A 29 -6.79 -1.21 -5.29
N LYS A 30 -5.94 -1.57 -6.26
CA LYS A 30 -4.84 -2.54 -6.06
C LYS A 30 -3.82 -2.04 -5.05
N LEU A 31 -3.40 -0.78 -5.15
CA LEU A 31 -2.44 -0.17 -4.22
C LEU A 31 -2.98 -0.17 -2.79
N LYS A 32 -4.28 0.13 -2.60
CA LYS A 32 -4.93 0.08 -1.28
C LYS A 32 -4.97 -1.33 -0.69
N VAL A 33 -5.21 -2.36 -1.51
CA VAL A 33 -5.15 -3.76 -1.07
C VAL A 33 -3.74 -4.12 -0.63
N GLN A 34 -2.71 -3.72 -1.38
CA GLN A 34 -1.31 -3.93 -1.00
C GLN A 34 -0.98 -3.27 0.34
N ILE A 35 -1.35 -2.00 0.53
CA ILE A 35 -1.19 -1.29 1.82
C ILE A 35 -1.86 -2.07 2.95
N SER A 36 -3.08 -2.59 2.73
CA SER A 36 -3.78 -3.38 3.75
C SER A 36 -3.03 -4.66 4.13
N GLN A 37 -2.47 -5.36 3.15
CA GLN A 37 -1.67 -6.57 3.38
C GLN A 37 -0.41 -6.26 4.18
N ILE A 38 0.32 -5.21 3.80
CA ILE A 38 1.54 -4.77 4.52
C ILE A 38 1.21 -4.38 5.96
N ARG A 39 0.07 -3.70 6.20
CA ARG A 39 -0.38 -3.36 7.57
C ARG A 39 -0.70 -4.61 8.40
N ASP A 40 -1.32 -5.62 7.80
CA ASP A 40 -1.56 -6.89 8.47
C ASP A 40 -0.25 -7.63 8.79
N ASP A 41 0.74 -7.55 7.90
CA ASP A 41 2.09 -8.07 8.15
C ASP A 41 2.79 -7.36 9.31
N ILE A 42 2.72 -6.02 9.36
CA ILE A 42 3.24 -5.25 10.49
C ILE A 42 2.55 -5.68 11.79
N ARG A 43 1.22 -5.86 11.77
CA ARG A 43 0.47 -6.31 12.95
C ARG A 43 0.97 -7.68 13.42
N ARG A 44 1.14 -8.63 12.49
CA ARG A 44 1.67 -9.97 12.79
C ARG A 44 3.08 -9.90 13.38
N SER A 45 3.98 -9.12 12.79
CA SER A 45 5.34 -8.92 13.29
C SER A 45 5.36 -8.33 14.71
N LYS A 46 4.49 -7.35 15.00
CA LYS A 46 4.35 -6.80 16.37
C LYS A 46 3.79 -7.84 17.36
N THR A 47 2.87 -8.70 16.93
CA THR A 47 2.39 -9.82 17.74
C THR A 47 3.51 -10.82 18.02
N GLU A 48 4.34 -11.14 17.03
CA GLU A 48 5.50 -12.04 17.18
C GLU A 48 6.51 -11.51 18.21
N ILE A 49 6.80 -10.20 18.20
CA ILE A 49 7.62 -9.56 19.24
C ILE A 49 7.02 -9.78 20.64
N GLY A 50 5.70 -9.58 20.78
CA GLY A 50 5.00 -9.84 22.04
C GLY A 50 5.05 -11.30 22.48
N GLN A 51 5.03 -12.24 21.53
CA GLN A 51 5.19 -13.67 21.81
C GLN A 51 6.60 -13.98 22.33
N TYR A 52 7.65 -13.43 21.72
CA TYR A 52 9.01 -13.60 22.25
C TYR A 52 9.13 -13.14 23.70
N PHE A 53 8.51 -12.02 24.05
CA PHE A 53 8.51 -11.54 25.44
C PHE A 53 7.79 -12.51 26.39
N TYR A 54 6.59 -12.97 26.01
CA TYR A 54 5.81 -13.89 26.84
C TYR A 54 6.49 -15.26 27.01
N ASP A 55 7.03 -15.81 25.93
CA ASP A 55 7.75 -17.08 25.95
C ASP A 55 9.00 -16.99 26.81
N THR A 56 9.73 -15.88 26.72
CA THR A 56 10.91 -15.61 27.55
C THR A 56 10.53 -15.54 29.04
N TYR A 57 9.41 -14.88 29.36
CA TYR A 57 8.89 -14.79 30.72
C TYR A 57 8.52 -16.16 31.30
N ILE A 58 7.80 -17.01 30.54
CA ILE A 58 7.41 -18.35 31.00
C ILE A 58 8.62 -19.26 31.18
N ASN A 59 9.55 -19.23 30.23
CA ASN A 59 10.69 -20.14 30.22
C ASN A 59 11.86 -19.66 31.09
N GLN A 60 11.75 -18.46 31.68
CA GLN A 60 12.81 -17.82 32.48
C GLN A 60 14.14 -17.73 31.70
N THR A 61 14.05 -17.47 30.39
CA THR A 61 15.21 -17.28 29.52
C THR A 61 15.51 -15.80 29.32
N ASP A 62 16.59 -15.50 28.61
CA ASP A 62 16.87 -14.15 28.15
C ASP A 62 16.07 -13.81 26.88
N LEU A 63 15.75 -12.52 26.73
CA LEU A 63 15.02 -12.03 25.57
C LEU A 63 15.94 -12.11 24.33
N PRO A 64 15.47 -12.62 23.18
CA PRO A 64 16.28 -12.67 21.97
C PRO A 64 16.31 -11.30 21.28
N GLU A 65 17.03 -10.34 21.88
CA GLU A 65 17.10 -8.94 21.43
C GLU A 65 17.46 -8.80 19.96
N ASP A 66 18.48 -9.53 19.47
CA ASP A 66 18.90 -9.48 18.06
C ASP A 66 17.76 -9.85 17.10
N LYS A 67 16.95 -10.87 17.45
CA LYS A 67 15.80 -11.26 16.62
C LYS A 67 14.71 -10.21 16.64
N ILE A 68 14.45 -9.61 17.80
CA ILE A 68 13.45 -8.56 17.95
C ILE A 68 13.86 -7.31 17.17
N LEU A 69 15.15 -6.93 17.22
CA LEU A 69 15.69 -5.81 16.45
C LEU A 69 15.52 -6.02 14.95
N LEU A 70 15.85 -7.20 14.42
CA LEU A 70 15.63 -7.52 13.01
C LEU A 70 14.14 -7.41 12.60
N ILE A 71 13.21 -7.82 13.47
CA ILE A 71 11.78 -7.67 13.20
C ILE A 71 11.37 -6.19 13.23
N CYS A 72 11.92 -5.38 14.13
CA CYS A 72 11.67 -3.95 14.20
C CYS A 72 12.18 -3.22 12.95
N GLU A 73 13.38 -3.51 12.48
CA GLU A 73 13.95 -2.96 11.23
C GLU A 73 13.05 -3.32 10.03
N ALA A 74 12.63 -4.58 9.92
CA ALA A 74 11.72 -5.02 8.87
C ALA A 74 10.32 -4.36 8.95
N ILE A 75 9.86 -3.98 10.15
CA ILE A 75 8.62 -3.20 10.32
C ILE A 75 8.82 -1.77 9.80
N GLU A 76 9.98 -1.16 10.06
CA GLU A 76 10.30 0.20 9.60
C GLU A 76 10.34 0.27 8.06
N GLU A 77 11.00 -0.69 7.40
CA GLU A 77 11.01 -0.80 5.94
C GLU A 77 9.59 -0.93 5.36
N LYS A 78 8.72 -1.72 5.99
CA LYS A 78 7.31 -1.85 5.57
C LYS A 78 6.52 -0.55 5.73
N TYR A 79 6.82 0.27 6.74
CA TYR A 79 6.19 1.59 6.85
C TYR A 79 6.64 2.53 5.74
N GLN A 80 7.92 2.52 5.39
CA GLN A 80 8.44 3.27 4.24
C GLN A 80 7.77 2.82 2.94
N GLU A 81 7.59 1.51 2.73
CA GLU A 81 6.86 0.98 1.57
C GLU A 81 5.40 1.48 1.52
N ILE A 82 4.71 1.52 2.67
CA ILE A 82 3.34 2.09 2.75
C ILE A 82 3.35 3.57 2.33
N ASP A 83 4.31 4.35 2.81
CA ASP A 83 4.39 5.78 2.49
C ASP A 83 4.61 5.98 0.97
N GLU A 84 5.49 5.21 0.34
CA GLU A 84 5.68 5.24 -1.11
C GLU A 84 4.41 4.86 -1.89
N LEU A 85 3.65 3.87 -1.41
CA LEU A 85 2.39 3.47 -2.05
C LEU A 85 1.31 4.55 -1.89
N ILE A 86 1.28 5.25 -0.75
CA ILE A 86 0.39 6.39 -0.54
C ILE A 86 0.75 7.54 -1.49
N GLU A 87 2.02 7.89 -1.63
CA GLU A 87 2.46 8.90 -2.59
C GLU A 87 2.07 8.54 -4.04
N LYS A 88 2.19 7.27 -4.42
CA LYS A 88 1.74 6.80 -5.76
C LYS A 88 0.24 7.01 -5.95
N ILE A 89 -0.57 6.70 -4.94
CA ILE A 89 -2.03 6.94 -4.97
C ILE A 89 -2.33 8.44 -5.12
N GLU A 90 -1.62 9.32 -4.41
CA GLU A 90 -1.80 10.77 -4.52
C GLU A 90 -1.45 11.30 -5.91
N ARG A 91 -0.40 10.77 -6.54
CA ARG A 91 -0.02 11.13 -7.92
C ARG A 91 -1.05 10.68 -8.96
N ILE A 92 -1.76 9.58 -8.74
CA ILE A 92 -2.82 9.09 -9.65
C ILE A 92 -4.12 9.91 -9.47
N ASN A 93 -4.39 10.39 -8.26
CA ASN A 93 -5.62 11.15 -7.97
C ASN A 93 -5.53 12.65 -8.33
N ASN A 94 -4.31 13.18 -8.52
CA ASN A 94 -4.04 14.57 -8.92
C ASN A 94 -4.01 14.73 -10.44
#